data_AF-Q840I0-F1
#
_entry.id   AF-Q840I0-F1
#
_cell.length_a   1.000
_cell.length_b   1.000
_cell.length_c   1.000
_cell.angle_alpha   90.00
_cell.angle_beta   90.00
_cell.angle_gamma   90.00
#
_symmetry.space_group_name_H-M   'P 1'
#
loop_
_entity.id
_entity.type
_entity.pdbx_description
1 polymer ?
#
loop_
_entity_poly.entity_id
_entity_poly.type
_entity_poly.pdbx_seq_one_letter_code
_entity_poly.pdbx_strand_id
1 'polypeptide(L)'
;MIFAGAKKADIEGFVQRFSERWINGLMRHAGQHDLLRWVDDESMMERFQKSCREYVFYKRGHRGAQKHINEISWIFEDCAAEWGTLPADEYAAGRFDGDMNDTPRGSKGHKHYYFPDEEMIMHWLRRYGGLDEPAAQAARERRMEVRREIKAFEWQLAQEGL
;
A
#
# COMPACT_ATOMS: atom_id res chain seq x y z
N MET A 1 6.35 -3.68 1.42
CA MET A 1 6.42 -4.85 0.52
C MET A 1 7.65 -5.67 0.83
N ILE A 2 7.47 -6.74 1.59
CA ILE A 2 8.50 -7.77 1.85
C ILE A 2 8.27 -8.98 0.95
N PHE A 3 9.29 -9.59 0.37
CA PHE A 3 9.13 -10.78 -0.48
C PHE A 3 9.92 -11.95 0.10
N ALA A 4 9.37 -12.55 1.15
CA ALA A 4 9.94 -13.75 1.76
C ALA A 4 9.91 -14.94 0.77
N GLY A 5 10.92 -15.79 0.84
CA GLY A 5 11.02 -17.01 0.03
C GLY A 5 11.11 -16.77 -1.48
N ALA A 6 11.45 -15.56 -1.95
CA ALA A 6 11.57 -15.28 -3.37
C ALA A 6 12.68 -16.12 -4.01
N LYS A 7 12.35 -16.82 -5.11
CA LYS A 7 13.31 -17.63 -5.87
C LYS A 7 14.28 -16.72 -6.61
N LYS A 8 15.58 -17.01 -6.48
CA LYS A 8 16.62 -16.27 -7.21
C LYS A 8 16.42 -16.42 -8.72
N ALA A 9 16.58 -15.32 -9.45
CA ALA A 9 16.44 -15.23 -10.90
C ALA A 9 15.02 -15.52 -11.46
N ASP A 10 14.00 -15.53 -10.61
CA ASP A 10 12.60 -15.62 -11.03
C ASP A 10 11.99 -14.21 -11.16
N ILE A 11 12.24 -13.58 -12.30
CA ILE A 11 11.80 -12.20 -12.57
C ILE A 11 10.28 -12.16 -12.76
N GLU A 12 9.74 -13.08 -13.56
CA GLU A 12 8.31 -13.14 -13.86
C GLU A 12 7.48 -13.40 -12.60
N GLY A 13 7.89 -14.39 -11.79
CA GLY A 13 7.23 -14.67 -10.51
C GLY A 13 7.32 -13.50 -9.53
N PHE A 14 8.43 -12.76 -9.51
CA PHE A 14 8.53 -11.53 -8.70
C PHE A 14 7.54 -10.46 -9.18
N VAL A 15 7.47 -10.18 -10.48
CA VAL A 15 6.58 -9.15 -11.04
C VAL A 15 5.12 -9.52 -10.80
N GLN A 16 4.75 -10.79 -10.97
CA GLN A 16 3.41 -11.27 -10.68
C GLN A 16 3.05 -11.06 -9.21
N ARG A 17 3.88 -11.56 -8.28
CA ARG A 17 3.66 -11.41 -6.83
C ARG A 17 3.57 -9.94 -6.42
N PHE A 18 4.45 -9.10 -6.95
CA PHE A 18 4.43 -7.66 -6.68
C PHE A 18 3.11 -7.03 -7.12
N SER A 19 2.68 -7.31 -8.36
CA SER A 19 1.48 -6.71 -8.94
C SER A 19 0.22 -7.17 -8.21
N GLU A 20 0.09 -8.48 -7.95
CA GLU A 20 -1.04 -9.05 -7.22
C GLU A 20 -1.14 -8.46 -5.81
N ARG A 21 -0.03 -8.37 -5.06
CA ARG A 21 -0.06 -7.80 -3.71
C ARG A 21 -0.31 -6.30 -3.71
N TRP A 22 0.16 -5.59 -4.72
CA TRP A 22 -0.14 -4.18 -4.86
C TRP A 22 -1.64 -3.96 -5.07
N ILE A 23 -2.25 -4.68 -6.02
CA ILE A 23 -3.69 -4.61 -6.31
C ILE A 23 -4.50 -5.04 -5.08
N ASN A 24 -4.17 -6.17 -4.47
CA ASN A 24 -4.87 -6.66 -3.28
C ASN A 24 -4.78 -5.67 -2.11
N GLY A 25 -3.61 -5.06 -1.91
CA GLY A 25 -3.41 -4.00 -0.91
C GLY A 25 -4.26 -2.76 -1.20
N LEU A 26 -4.34 -2.34 -2.46
CA LEU A 26 -5.19 -1.22 -2.89
C LEU A 26 -6.68 -1.51 -2.69
N MET A 27 -7.16 -2.69 -3.08
CA MET A 27 -8.56 -3.08 -2.92
C MET A 27 -8.95 -3.22 -1.44
N ARG A 28 -8.05 -3.78 -0.62
CA ARG A 28 -8.22 -3.81 0.83
C ARG A 28 -8.32 -2.39 1.40
N HIS A 29 -7.38 -1.50 1.04
CA HIS A 29 -7.41 -0.12 1.51
C HIS A 29 -8.69 0.60 1.06
N ALA A 30 -9.11 0.41 -0.18
CA ALA A 30 -10.34 1.00 -0.71
C ALA A 30 -11.58 0.52 0.06
N GLY A 31 -11.66 -0.78 0.41
CA GLY A 31 -12.72 -1.34 1.23
C GLY A 31 -12.73 -0.78 2.66
N GLN A 32 -11.56 -0.66 3.29
CA GLN A 32 -11.43 -0.13 4.66
C GLN A 32 -11.76 1.37 4.77
N HIS A 33 -11.64 2.11 3.68
CA HIS A 33 -11.81 3.57 3.66
C HIS A 33 -13.00 4.06 2.82
N ASP A 34 -13.97 3.19 2.51
CA ASP A 34 -15.20 3.54 1.78
C ASP A 34 -14.93 4.18 0.39
N LEU A 35 -13.85 3.71 -0.25
CA LEU A 35 -13.42 4.22 -1.56
C LEU A 35 -13.88 3.33 -2.73
N LEU A 36 -14.46 2.16 -2.46
CA LEU A 36 -14.91 1.21 -3.50
C LEU A 36 -15.91 1.83 -4.47
N ARG A 37 -16.66 2.86 -4.07
CA ARG A 37 -17.58 3.59 -4.97
C ARG A 37 -16.88 4.32 -6.13
N TRP A 38 -15.59 4.63 -5.98
CA TRP A 38 -14.76 5.21 -7.04
C TRP A 38 -13.94 4.16 -7.76
N VAL A 39 -14.10 2.87 -7.42
CA VAL A 39 -13.40 1.75 -8.06
C VAL A 39 -14.29 1.18 -9.17
N ASP A 40 -13.78 1.24 -10.40
CA ASP A 40 -14.31 0.55 -11.58
C ASP A 40 -13.29 -0.52 -11.94
N ASP A 41 -13.46 -1.71 -11.36
CA ASP A 41 -12.47 -2.78 -11.38
C ASP A 41 -12.06 -3.17 -12.81
N GLU A 42 -13.03 -3.36 -13.70
CA GLU A 42 -12.77 -3.81 -15.07
C GLU A 42 -11.98 -2.77 -15.86
N SER A 43 -12.46 -1.52 -15.90
CA SER A 43 -11.79 -0.45 -16.63
C SER A 43 -10.42 -0.09 -16.03
N MET A 44 -10.28 -0.16 -14.70
CA MET A 44 -9.02 0.09 -14.01
C MET A 44 -8.00 -0.98 -14.34
N MET A 45 -8.40 -2.25 -14.31
CA MET A 45 -7.52 -3.37 -14.60
C MET A 45 -7.06 -3.35 -16.06
N GLU A 46 -7.96 -3.06 -17.01
CA GLU A 46 -7.59 -2.91 -18.43
C GLU A 46 -6.53 -1.82 -18.62
N ARG A 47 -6.73 -0.64 -17.99
CA ARG A 47 -5.77 0.47 -18.07
C ARG A 47 -4.45 0.15 -17.39
N PHE A 48 -4.47 -0.58 -16.28
CA PHE A 48 -3.27 -1.06 -15.60
C PHE A 48 -2.48 -2.02 -16.49
N GLN A 49 -3.12 -3.08 -16.98
CA GLN A 49 -2.48 -4.06 -17.86
C GLN A 49 -1.91 -3.41 -19.12
N LYS A 50 -2.65 -2.51 -19.76
CA LYS A 50 -2.18 -1.76 -20.93
C LYS A 50 -0.97 -0.88 -20.63
N SER A 51 -0.95 -0.24 -19.46
CA SER A 51 0.13 0.68 -19.06
C SER A 51 1.38 -0.03 -18.52
N CYS A 52 1.20 -1.21 -17.94
CA CYS A 52 2.25 -1.95 -17.23
C CYS A 52 2.64 -3.27 -17.91
N ARG A 53 2.20 -3.50 -19.16
CA ARG A 53 2.54 -4.72 -19.94
C ARG A 53 4.02 -4.95 -20.15
N GLU A 54 4.81 -3.88 -20.13
CA GLU A 54 6.25 -3.90 -20.34
C GLU A 54 6.92 -3.35 -19.09
N TYR A 55 7.95 -4.04 -18.61
CA TYR A 55 8.72 -3.64 -17.44
C TYR A 55 10.21 -3.81 -17.70
N VAL A 56 11.00 -2.89 -17.13
CA VAL A 56 12.45 -2.90 -17.24
C VAL A 56 13.05 -2.70 -15.85
N PHE A 57 13.99 -3.57 -15.49
CA PHE A 57 14.71 -3.47 -14.23
C PHE A 57 15.98 -2.64 -14.42
N TYR A 58 16.08 -1.54 -13.67
CA TYR A 58 17.27 -0.69 -13.67
C TYR A 58 18.05 -0.86 -12.37
N LYS A 59 19.37 -0.99 -12.48
CA LYS A 59 20.27 -0.91 -11.32
C LYS A 59 20.44 0.56 -10.92
N ARG A 60 19.45 1.12 -10.22
CA ARG A 60 19.46 2.49 -9.69
C ARG A 60 19.07 2.48 -8.22
N GLY A 61 19.75 3.33 -7.43
CA GLY A 61 19.40 3.58 -6.04
C GLY A 61 18.84 4.99 -5.88
N HIS A 62 17.71 5.12 -5.19
CA HIS A 62 17.20 6.42 -4.76
C HIS A 62 17.40 6.54 -3.24
N ARG A 63 18.30 7.43 -2.80
CA ARG A 63 18.74 7.50 -1.39
C ARG A 63 17.57 7.68 -0.41
N GLY A 64 16.55 8.45 -0.78
CA GLY A 64 15.36 8.62 0.05
C GLY A 64 14.52 7.35 0.15
N ALA A 65 14.35 6.62 -0.96
CA ALA A 65 13.60 5.37 -0.96
C ALA A 65 14.38 4.27 -0.21
N GLN A 66 15.70 4.23 -0.37
CA GLN A 66 16.56 3.28 0.33
C GLN A 66 16.47 3.43 1.85
N LYS A 67 16.33 4.65 2.36
CA LYS A 67 16.12 4.88 3.79
C LYS A 67 14.86 4.15 4.29
N HIS A 68 13.74 4.32 3.60
CA HIS A 68 12.49 3.66 3.96
C HIS A 68 12.54 2.14 3.77
N ILE A 69 13.20 1.65 2.71
CA ILE A 69 13.42 0.22 2.51
C ILE A 69 14.23 -0.37 3.67
N ASN A 70 15.28 0.32 4.12
CA ASN A 70 16.09 -0.14 5.26
C ASN A 70 15.26 -0.14 6.55
N GLU A 71 14.47 0.90 6.81
CA GLU A 71 13.56 0.94 7.97
C GLU A 71 12.59 -0.25 7.97
N ILE A 72 11.98 -0.56 6.81
CA ILE A 72 11.08 -1.71 6.66
C ILE A 72 11.84 -3.03 6.87
N SER A 73 13.07 -3.16 6.36
CA SER A 73 13.91 -4.36 6.58
C SER A 73 14.17 -4.58 8.06
N TRP A 74 14.53 -3.53 8.79
CA TRP A 74 14.81 -3.62 10.22
C TRP A 74 13.59 -4.05 11.02
N ILE A 75 12.42 -3.47 10.73
CA ILE A 75 11.15 -3.87 11.37
C ILE A 75 10.82 -5.33 11.04
N PHE A 76 10.99 -5.72 9.77
CA PHE A 76 10.71 -7.08 9.34
C PHE A 76 11.63 -8.12 10.01
N GLU A 77 12.91 -7.81 10.14
CA GLU A 77 13.89 -8.64 10.83
C GLU A 77 13.55 -8.83 12.32
N ASP A 78 13.11 -7.76 12.99
CA ASP A 78 12.64 -7.81 14.38
C ASP A 78 11.38 -8.69 14.53
N CYS A 79 10.37 -8.48 13.69
CA CYS A 79 9.16 -9.33 13.68
C CYS A 79 9.49 -10.81 13.41
N ALA A 80 10.39 -11.09 12.45
CA ALA A 80 10.78 -12.46 12.14
C ALA A 80 11.55 -13.12 13.30
N ALA A 81 12.37 -12.36 14.02
CA ALA A 81 13.06 -12.83 15.21
C ALA A 81 12.10 -13.11 16.37
N GLU A 82 11.10 -12.25 16.57
CA GLU A 82 10.07 -12.41 17.60
C GLU A 82 9.15 -13.62 17.32
N TRP A 83 8.66 -13.76 16.08
CA TRP A 83 7.75 -14.84 15.70
C TRP A 83 8.47 -16.18 15.45
N GLY A 84 9.79 -16.15 15.26
CA GLY A 84 10.59 -17.34 14.91
C GLY A 84 10.32 -17.91 13.52
N THR A 85 9.58 -17.19 12.67
CA THR A 85 9.21 -17.61 11.32
C THR A 85 9.05 -16.42 10.38
N LEU A 86 9.23 -16.67 9.08
CA LEU A 86 8.79 -15.75 8.04
C LEU A 86 7.26 -15.82 7.87
N PRO A 87 6.62 -14.84 7.22
CA PRO A 87 5.20 -14.90 6.89
C PRO A 87 4.87 -16.20 6.14
N ALA A 88 3.86 -16.91 6.62
CA ALA A 88 3.51 -18.25 6.13
C ALA A 88 2.95 -18.24 4.70
N ASP A 89 2.33 -17.14 4.29
CA ASP A 89 1.69 -16.96 2.98
C ASP A 89 1.68 -15.49 2.54
N GLU A 90 1.18 -15.25 1.31
CA GLU A 90 1.04 -13.90 0.74
C GLU A 90 0.03 -13.04 1.49
N TYR A 91 -0.94 -13.64 2.19
CA TYR A 91 -1.92 -12.89 2.97
C TYR A 91 -1.28 -12.29 4.22
N ALA A 92 -0.50 -13.07 4.97
CA ALA A 92 0.30 -12.60 6.10
C ALA A 92 1.33 -11.55 5.67
N ALA A 93 2.02 -11.77 4.54
CA ALA A 93 2.92 -10.76 3.97
C ALA A 93 2.17 -9.48 3.58
N GLY A 94 0.97 -9.61 3.00
CA GLY A 94 0.11 -8.49 2.64
C GLY A 94 -0.40 -7.69 3.85
N ARG A 95 -0.57 -8.33 5.02
CA ARG A 95 -0.89 -7.59 6.26
C ARG A 95 0.28 -6.71 6.69
N PHE A 96 1.48 -7.28 6.77
CA PHE A 96 2.69 -6.52 7.10
C PHE A 96 2.90 -5.35 6.13
N ASP A 97 2.66 -5.57 4.85
CA ASP A 97 2.72 -4.51 3.84
C ASP A 97 1.74 -3.38 4.11
N GLY A 98 0.50 -3.71 4.48
CA GLY A 98 -0.51 -2.74 4.90
C GLY A 98 -0.03 -1.90 6.08
N ASP A 99 0.45 -2.54 7.14
CA ASP A 99 0.91 -1.86 8.36
C ASP A 99 2.09 -0.91 8.06
N MET A 100 3.03 -1.35 7.23
CA MET A 100 4.15 -0.51 6.80
C MET A 100 3.70 0.68 5.93
N ASN A 101 2.60 0.55 5.20
CA ASN A 101 2.06 1.59 4.32
C ASN A 101 1.08 2.55 5.02
N ASP A 102 0.48 2.18 6.15
CA ASP A 102 -0.28 3.08 7.04
C ASP A 102 0.62 3.76 8.10
N THR A 103 1.93 3.54 8.02
CA THR A 103 2.90 4.28 8.85
C THR A 103 3.24 5.63 8.20
N PRO A 104 3.09 6.78 8.89
CA PRO A 104 3.42 8.09 8.32
C PRO A 104 4.89 8.19 7.95
N ARG A 105 5.18 8.72 6.76
CA ARG A 105 6.53 8.92 6.23
C ARG A 105 6.80 10.40 5.98
N GLY A 106 8.07 10.79 6.15
CA GLY A 106 8.58 12.10 5.79
C GLY A 106 9.73 11.94 4.81
N SER A 107 9.78 12.79 3.80
CA SER A 107 10.84 12.78 2.79
C SER A 107 11.21 14.21 2.36
N LYS A 108 12.42 14.36 1.80
CA LYS A 108 12.90 15.67 1.35
C LYS A 108 12.03 16.17 0.20
N GLY A 109 11.36 17.31 0.41
CA GLY A 109 10.43 17.90 -0.56
C GLY A 109 8.96 17.83 -0.15
N HIS A 110 8.62 17.05 0.88
CA HIS A 110 7.28 17.04 1.47
C HIS A 110 7.26 17.90 2.75
N LYS A 111 6.38 18.90 2.78
CA LYS A 111 6.21 19.81 3.93
C LYS A 111 5.61 19.11 5.15
N HIS A 112 4.75 18.12 4.92
CA HIS A 112 4.03 17.38 5.93
C HIS A 112 4.27 15.88 5.77
N TYR A 113 4.03 15.12 6.85
CA TYR A 113 3.99 13.67 6.77
C TYR A 113 2.90 13.22 5.80
N TYR A 114 3.14 12.11 5.11
CA TYR A 114 2.18 11.46 4.23
C TYR A 114 2.08 9.98 4.58
N PHE A 115 0.98 9.36 4.16
CA PHE A 115 0.76 7.93 4.33
C PHE A 115 0.94 7.25 2.97
N PRO A 116 1.88 6.30 2.82
CA PRO A 116 2.11 5.62 1.55
C PRO A 116 0.85 4.99 0.95
N ASP A 117 -0.01 4.38 1.77
CA ASP A 117 -1.27 3.79 1.30
C ASP A 117 -2.22 4.82 0.66
N GLU A 118 -2.36 5.99 1.27
CA GLU A 118 -3.12 7.14 0.79
C GLU A 118 -2.60 7.61 -0.57
N GLU A 119 -1.29 7.83 -0.67
CA GLU A 119 -0.67 8.29 -1.91
C GLU A 119 -0.80 7.24 -3.01
N MET A 120 -0.69 5.95 -2.68
CA MET A 120 -0.87 4.86 -3.63
C MET A 120 -2.31 4.76 -4.15
N ILE A 121 -3.33 4.80 -3.28
CA ILE A 121 -4.73 4.71 -3.72
C ILE A 121 -5.14 5.95 -4.52
N MET A 122 -4.69 7.13 -4.13
CA MET A 122 -4.98 8.36 -4.88
C MET A 122 -4.27 8.38 -6.23
N HIS A 123 -3.05 7.85 -6.31
CA HIS A 123 -2.39 7.62 -7.59
C HIS A 123 -3.17 6.63 -8.45
N TRP A 124 -3.64 5.52 -7.87
CA TRP A 124 -4.39 4.49 -8.59
C TRP A 124 -5.70 5.04 -9.18
N LEU A 125 -6.51 5.71 -8.36
CA LEU A 125 -7.78 6.28 -8.79
C LEU A 125 -7.61 7.34 -9.89
N ARG A 126 -6.57 8.18 -9.83
CA ARG A 126 -6.27 9.13 -10.91
C ARG A 126 -5.78 8.42 -12.17
N ARG A 127 -4.73 7.60 -12.03
CA ARG A 127 -3.97 7.05 -13.17
C ARG A 127 -4.70 5.96 -13.91
N TYR A 128 -5.36 5.07 -13.16
CA TYR A 128 -6.06 3.90 -13.68
C TYR A 128 -7.56 4.03 -13.48
N GLY A 129 -8.05 4.82 -12.53
CA GLY A 129 -9.49 5.09 -12.41
C GLY A 129 -10.01 6.17 -13.35
N GLY A 130 -9.14 7.03 -13.88
CA GLY A 130 -9.56 8.12 -14.74
C GLY A 130 -10.38 9.19 -14.01
N LEU A 131 -10.28 9.25 -12.68
CA LEU A 131 -10.91 10.31 -11.89
C LEU A 131 -10.29 11.66 -12.28
N ASP A 132 -11.17 12.63 -12.51
CA ASP A 132 -10.76 14.03 -12.57
C ASP A 132 -10.37 14.55 -11.18
N GLU A 133 -9.79 15.75 -11.14
CA GLU A 133 -9.32 16.31 -9.88
C GLU A 133 -10.44 16.54 -8.85
N PRO A 134 -11.65 17.02 -9.22
CA PRO A 134 -12.79 17.07 -8.30
C PRO A 134 -13.14 15.71 -7.69
N ALA A 135 -13.24 14.64 -8.49
CA ALA A 135 -13.55 13.31 -7.97
C ALA A 135 -12.42 12.75 -7.10
N ALA A 136 -11.16 12.97 -7.48
CA ALA A 136 -10.01 12.55 -6.71
C ALA A 136 -9.94 13.26 -5.34
N GLN A 137 -10.28 14.55 -5.31
CA GLN A 137 -10.36 15.32 -4.08
C GLN A 137 -11.50 14.83 -3.17
N ALA A 138 -12.68 14.54 -3.73
CA ALA A 138 -13.80 13.96 -2.99
C ALA A 138 -13.46 12.58 -2.39
N ALA A 139 -12.76 11.73 -3.14
CA ALA A 139 -12.27 10.44 -2.64
C ALA A 139 -11.26 10.62 -1.48
N ARG A 140 -10.35 11.60 -1.60
CA ARG A 140 -9.38 11.91 -0.55
C ARG A 140 -10.06 12.41 0.72
N GLU A 141 -11.04 13.30 0.59
CA GLU A 141 -11.82 13.82 1.72
C GLU A 141 -12.60 12.70 2.42
N ARG A 142 -13.27 11.82 1.65
CA ARG A 142 -14.00 10.69 2.24
C ARG A 142 -13.07 9.75 3.01
N ARG A 143 -11.89 9.44 2.46
CA ARG A 143 -10.88 8.64 3.19
C ARG A 143 -10.55 9.28 4.54
N MET A 144 -10.34 10.60 4.57
CA MET A 144 -9.99 11.34 5.78
C MET A 144 -11.12 11.36 6.80
N GLU A 145 -12.38 11.43 6.36
CA GLU A 145 -13.56 11.27 7.22
C GLU A 145 -13.60 9.88 7.85
N VAL A 146 -13.54 8.82 7.05
CA VAL A 146 -13.55 7.43 7.55
C VAL A 146 -12.42 7.19 8.52
N ARG A 147 -11.23 7.73 8.25
CA ARG A 147 -10.10 7.63 9.18
C ARG A 147 -10.39 8.29 10.54
N ARG A 148 -11.10 9.41 10.56
CA ARG A 148 -11.52 10.08 11.81
C ARG A 148 -12.61 9.26 12.51
N GLU A 149 -13.55 8.70 11.76
CA GLU A 149 -14.60 7.81 12.27
C GLU A 149 -13.98 6.57 12.96
N ILE A 150 -13.03 5.89 12.30
CA ILE A 150 -12.30 4.74 12.84
C ILE A 150 -11.58 5.11 14.14
N LYS A 151 -10.82 6.22 14.14
CA LYS A 151 -10.10 6.66 15.34
C LYS A 151 -11.02 7.00 16.51
N ALA A 152 -12.15 7.65 16.23
CA ALA A 152 -13.14 7.98 17.25
C ALA A 152 -13.75 6.70 17.85
N PHE A 153 -14.04 5.72 17.01
CA PHE A 153 -14.54 4.41 17.45
C PHE A 153 -13.51 3.63 18.27
N GLU A 154 -12.25 3.56 17.84
CA GLU A 154 -11.16 2.92 18.59
C GLU A 154 -10.95 3.58 19.97
N TRP A 155 -11.04 4.91 20.04
CA TRP A 155 -10.97 5.64 21.30
C TRP A 155 -12.14 5.32 22.22
N GLN A 156 -13.35 5.17 21.69
CA GLN A 156 -14.52 4.79 22.48
C GLN A 156 -14.36 3.37 23.03
N LEU A 157 -13.96 2.40 22.21
CA LEU A 157 -13.70 1.02 22.65
C LEU A 157 -12.67 0.97 23.79
N ALA A 158 -11.56 1.71 23.64
CA ALA A 158 -10.53 1.79 24.67
C ALA A 158 -11.03 2.40 25.99
N GLN A 159 -12.01 3.30 25.96
CA GLN A 159 -12.64 3.88 27.15
C GLN A 159 -13.66 2.93 27.80
N GLU A 160 -14.32 2.10 27.00
CA GLU A 160 -15.31 1.11 27.46
C GLU A 160 -14.66 -0.19 27.98
N GLY A 161 -13.34 -0.34 27.82
CA GLY A 161 -12.58 -1.49 28.34
C GLY A 161 -12.84 -2.79 27.57
N LEU A 162 -13.28 -2.68 26.31
CA LEU A 162 -13.47 -3.78 25.36
C LEU A 162 -12.26 -3.95 24.44
#